data_AF-A0A7X2N4C8-F1
#
_entry.id   AF-A0A7X2N4C8-F1
#
_cell.length_a   1.000
_cell.length_b   1.000
_cell.length_c   1.000
_cell.angle_alpha   90.00
_cell.angle_beta   90.00
_cell.angle_gamma   90.00
#
_symmetry.space_group_name_H-M   'P 1'
#
loop_
_entity.id
_entity.type
_entity.pdbx_description
1 polymer ?
#
loop_
_entity_poly.entity_id
_entity_poly.type
_entity_poly.pdbx_seq_one_letter_code
_entity_poly.pdbx_strand_id
1 'polypeptide(L)'
;MKKLVTFMIVFGMSFSLIACSKDSVSKVSYDSNNLESMLDAIEKEVEDQTVELEEKTEQLCDKIGDTYESFTNNKTSISDFYKDSLAQSKTLYSKIETISIDYFKCVASQGLSEKDDWQDKMDDWGYVWKDGLEDWYQEWSGAYTDLYRAWDDALEEGYESTLSYDEYDKEYDGMYDAHDKAYDDMYDLQDKTYSDLYDKASAVRSGFYNKNKNVEELIKNIGKEEEEIVEEEAEEVEVDQTSMTGLRPEFKEAMDAYEAFYQEYCDFLKNFDEDSADLTILTKYYQLIDELEEMDESFEEWEDEDLNDEELQYYLDVNSRVLQMLADVM
;
A
#
# COMPACT_ATOMS: atom_id res chain seq x y z
N MET A 1 22.80 -25.27 5.42
CA MET A 1 23.95 -24.44 5.89
C MET A 1 24.07 -23.26 4.95
N LYS A 2 23.31 -22.18 5.24
CA LYS A 2 23.85 -20.93 5.79
C LYS A 2 25.04 -20.39 4.99
N LYS A 3 24.79 -19.39 4.16
CA LYS A 3 25.45 -18.08 4.25
C LYS A 3 24.50 -16.98 3.76
N LEU A 4 23.68 -16.49 4.70
CA LEU A 4 23.26 -15.09 4.74
C LEU A 4 24.51 -14.23 4.61
N VAL A 5 24.61 -13.49 3.50
CA VAL A 5 25.52 -12.36 3.39
C VAL A 5 24.75 -11.16 3.88
N THR A 6 25.09 -10.74 5.09
CA THR A 6 24.80 -9.44 5.68
C THR A 6 25.12 -8.34 4.67
N PHE A 7 24.10 -7.65 4.17
CA PHE A 7 24.27 -6.30 3.64
C PHE A 7 23.97 -5.33 4.78
N MET A 8 25.03 -4.94 5.49
CA MET A 8 25.04 -3.66 6.18
C MET A 8 25.09 -2.61 5.08
N ILE A 9 23.97 -1.93 4.83
CA ILE A 9 24.01 -0.69 4.07
C ILE A 9 24.55 0.38 5.01
N VAL A 10 25.83 0.70 4.82
CA VAL A 10 26.44 1.91 5.33
C VAL A 10 26.09 3.01 4.32
N PHE A 11 25.02 3.78 4.56
CA PHE A 11 24.80 5.02 3.83
C PHE A 11 25.79 6.07 4.35
N GLY A 12 26.97 6.09 3.73
CA GLY A 12 27.81 7.28 3.72
C GLY A 12 27.46 8.09 2.49
N MET A 13 26.48 8.99 2.58
CA MET A 13 26.19 9.95 1.51
C MET A 13 26.59 11.37 1.91
N SER A 14 27.33 11.95 0.97
CA SER A 14 27.89 13.29 1.02
C SER A 14 26.79 14.34 0.93
N PHE A 15 26.75 15.22 1.93
CA PHE A 15 26.02 16.49 1.92
C PHE A 15 26.16 17.23 0.57
N SER A 16 25.02 17.49 -0.06
CA SER A 16 24.87 18.61 -0.98
C SER A 16 23.51 19.26 -0.75
N LEU A 17 23.53 20.27 0.12
CA LEU A 17 22.46 21.22 0.39
C LEU A 17 21.78 21.70 -0.91
N ILE A 18 20.48 21.41 -1.05
CA ILE A 18 19.61 22.15 -1.97
C ILE A 18 18.51 22.82 -1.15
N ALA A 19 18.48 24.14 -1.23
CA ALA A 19 17.61 25.01 -0.47
C ALA A 19 16.15 24.96 -0.95
N CYS A 20 15.22 24.84 0.00
CA CYS A 20 13.78 24.99 -0.19
C CYS A 20 13.40 26.31 -0.87
N SER A 21 12.54 26.22 -1.88
CA SER A 21 11.84 27.35 -2.50
C SER A 21 10.34 27.03 -2.57
N LYS A 22 9.55 27.72 -1.74
CA LYS A 22 8.08 27.80 -1.84
C LYS A 22 7.68 28.54 -3.11
N ASP A 23 7.14 27.84 -4.12
CA ASP A 23 6.00 28.25 -4.95
C ASP A 23 5.79 27.32 -6.17
N SER A 24 4.52 27.02 -6.45
CA SER A 24 3.94 26.29 -7.59
C SER A 24 4.20 24.77 -7.67
N VAL A 25 3.15 24.00 -7.94
CA VAL A 25 3.20 22.56 -8.27
C VAL A 25 4.12 22.39 -9.48
N SER A 26 5.41 22.15 -9.23
CA SER A 26 6.37 21.87 -10.30
C SER A 26 6.03 20.51 -10.87
N LYS A 27 5.68 20.47 -12.14
CA LYS A 27 5.55 19.24 -12.91
C LYS A 27 6.79 18.38 -12.64
N VAL A 28 6.63 17.21 -12.01
CA VAL A 28 7.73 16.27 -11.82
C VAL A 28 8.34 16.01 -13.20
N SER A 29 9.67 16.08 -13.30
CA SER A 29 10.38 16.06 -14.57
C SER A 29 10.67 14.63 -15.00
N TYR A 30 9.69 13.97 -15.63
CA TYR A 30 9.86 12.67 -16.30
C TYR A 30 9.44 12.74 -17.76
N ASP A 31 9.93 11.82 -18.59
CA ASP A 31 9.43 11.61 -19.94
C ASP A 31 8.23 10.67 -19.91
N SER A 32 7.03 11.22 -20.12
CA SER A 32 5.77 10.47 -20.11
C SER A 32 5.63 9.44 -21.23
N ASN A 33 6.60 9.35 -22.15
CA ASN A 33 6.65 8.32 -23.20
C ASN A 33 7.70 7.24 -22.91
N ASN A 34 8.36 7.29 -21.76
CA ASN A 34 9.41 6.37 -21.36
C ASN A 34 9.07 5.74 -20.01
N LEU A 35 8.83 4.42 -20.01
CA LEU A 35 8.47 3.65 -18.82
C LEU A 35 9.53 3.73 -17.73
N GLU A 36 10.80 3.50 -18.07
CA GLU A 36 11.94 3.57 -17.14
C GLU A 36 12.05 4.96 -16.51
N SER A 37 11.89 6.04 -17.30
CA SER A 37 11.90 7.41 -16.78
C SER A 37 10.79 7.70 -15.77
N MET A 38 9.66 6.99 -15.84
CA MET A 38 8.55 7.15 -14.90
C MET A 38 8.76 6.32 -13.63
N LEU A 39 9.32 5.11 -13.75
CA LEU A 39 9.71 4.30 -12.59
C LEU A 39 10.79 5.02 -11.77
N ASP A 40 11.86 5.49 -12.42
CA ASP A 40 12.93 6.29 -11.80
C ASP A 40 12.37 7.53 -11.08
N ALA A 41 11.30 8.12 -11.61
CA ALA A 41 10.67 9.30 -11.02
C ALA A 41 9.86 8.97 -9.75
N ILE A 42 9.25 7.79 -9.67
CA ILE A 42 8.58 7.30 -8.45
C ILE A 42 9.63 7.05 -7.37
N GLU A 43 10.65 6.25 -7.67
CA GLU A 43 11.74 5.92 -6.74
C GLU A 43 12.39 7.20 -6.20
N LYS A 44 12.74 8.13 -7.10
CA LYS A 44 13.36 9.39 -6.71
C LYS A 44 12.47 10.26 -5.84
N GLU A 45 11.17 10.31 -6.11
CA GLU A 45 10.25 11.11 -5.31
C GLU A 45 10.10 10.52 -3.90
N VAL A 46 10.04 9.20 -3.76
CA VAL A 46 10.05 8.53 -2.46
C VAL A 46 11.36 8.80 -1.71
N GLU A 47 12.52 8.64 -2.37
CA GLU A 47 13.84 8.92 -1.80
C GLU A 47 13.94 10.37 -1.30
N ASP A 48 13.60 11.35 -2.16
CA ASP A 48 13.70 12.77 -1.83
C ASP A 48 12.79 13.14 -0.63
N GLN A 49 11.59 12.56 -0.54
CA GLN A 49 10.68 12.80 0.59
C GLN A 49 11.13 12.12 1.88
N THR A 50 11.69 10.91 1.78
CA THR A 50 12.25 10.15 2.91
C THR A 50 13.38 10.94 3.57
N VAL A 51 14.36 11.39 2.78
CA VAL A 51 15.48 12.21 3.27
C VAL A 51 14.98 13.51 3.92
N GLU A 52 13.97 14.17 3.33
CA GLU A 52 13.40 15.38 3.90
C GLU A 52 12.72 15.13 5.27
N LEU A 53 12.06 13.98 5.45
CA LEU A 53 11.41 13.64 6.72
C LEU A 53 12.43 13.25 7.79
N GLU A 54 13.42 12.43 7.44
CA GLU A 54 14.53 12.04 8.32
C GLU A 54 15.23 13.29 8.89
N GLU A 55 15.65 14.22 8.02
CA GLU A 55 16.31 15.47 8.43
C GLU A 55 15.46 16.32 9.37
N LYS A 56 14.14 16.40 9.13
CA LYS A 56 13.21 17.15 9.99
C LYS A 56 13.04 16.48 11.35
N THR A 57 12.95 15.15 11.37
CA THR A 57 12.81 14.35 12.57
C THR A 57 14.03 14.52 13.47
N GLU A 58 15.24 14.31 12.94
CA GLU A 58 16.48 14.50 13.68
C GLU A 58 16.59 15.91 14.27
N GLN A 59 16.34 16.93 13.45
CA GLN A 59 16.40 18.33 13.89
C GLN A 59 15.39 18.67 14.98
N LEU A 60 14.21 18.02 14.99
CA LEU A 60 13.20 18.26 16.00
C LEU A 60 13.51 17.49 17.28
N CYS A 61 13.92 16.23 17.19
CA CYS A 61 14.37 15.43 18.33
C CYS A 61 15.55 16.10 19.06
N ASP A 62 16.54 16.62 18.32
CA ASP A 62 17.65 17.39 18.88
C ASP A 62 17.19 18.65 19.64
N LYS A 63 16.14 19.31 19.16
CA LYS A 63 15.57 20.49 19.83
C LYS A 63 14.78 20.10 21.07
N ILE A 64 14.10 18.96 21.07
CA ILE A 64 13.38 18.48 22.25
C ILE A 64 14.38 18.10 23.34
N GLY A 65 15.43 17.35 22.98
CA GLY A 65 16.47 16.94 23.91
C GLY A 65 15.92 16.12 25.08
N ASP A 66 16.58 16.22 26.23
CA ASP A 66 16.31 15.41 27.44
C ASP A 66 15.76 16.23 28.62
N THR A 67 15.23 17.44 28.36
CA THR A 67 14.77 18.34 29.43
C THR A 67 13.33 18.79 29.23
N TYR A 68 12.59 18.86 30.35
CA TYR A 68 11.20 19.31 30.34
C TYR A 68 11.01 20.75 29.82
N GLU A 69 11.97 21.64 30.09
CA GLU A 69 11.96 23.01 29.57
C GLU A 69 12.03 23.02 28.04
N SER A 70 12.93 22.22 27.46
CA SER A 70 13.13 22.18 26.02
C SER A 70 11.96 21.51 25.30
N PHE A 71 11.41 20.42 25.85
CA PHE A 71 10.14 19.86 25.40
C PHE A 71 9.03 20.92 25.38
N THR A 72 8.82 21.63 26.49
CA THR A 72 7.75 22.64 26.60
C THR A 72 7.89 23.75 25.55
N ASN A 73 9.11 24.17 25.25
CA ASN A 73 9.40 25.17 24.22
C ASN A 73 9.11 24.69 22.78
N ASN A 74 9.08 23.37 22.55
CA ASN A 74 8.92 22.77 21.23
C ASN A 74 7.57 22.04 21.03
N LYS A 75 6.65 22.06 21.99
CA LYS A 75 5.31 21.44 21.86
C LYS A 75 4.57 21.81 20.57
N THR A 76 4.57 23.09 20.21
CA THR A 76 3.95 23.53 18.95
C THR A 76 4.66 22.95 17.73
N SER A 77 6.00 22.85 17.77
CA SER A 77 6.77 22.23 16.68
C SER A 77 6.49 20.73 16.53
N ILE A 78 6.21 20.01 17.63
CA ILE A 78 5.75 18.61 17.57
C ILE A 78 4.39 18.52 16.87
N SER A 79 3.42 19.35 17.29
CA SER A 79 2.09 19.37 16.66
C SER A 79 2.13 19.81 15.19
N ASP A 80 3.06 20.70 14.82
CA ASP A 80 3.24 21.14 13.44
C ASP A 80 3.94 20.06 12.60
N PHE A 81 4.90 19.33 13.16
CA PHE A 81 5.55 18.20 12.51
C PHE A 81 4.53 17.17 12.02
N TYR A 82 3.61 16.72 12.88
CA TYR A 82 2.56 15.76 12.51
C TYR A 82 1.64 16.25 11.38
N LYS A 83 1.33 17.55 11.33
CA LYS A 83 0.51 18.12 10.25
C LYS A 83 1.29 18.23 8.95
N ASP A 84 2.55 18.62 9.04
CA ASP A 84 3.43 18.84 7.91
C ASP A 84 3.81 17.49 7.25
N SER A 85 4.10 16.43 8.03
CA SER A 85 4.34 15.07 7.54
C SER A 85 3.10 14.47 6.85
N LEU A 86 1.90 14.71 7.40
CA LEU A 86 0.66 14.31 6.74
C LEU A 86 0.44 15.05 5.41
N ALA A 87 0.73 16.34 5.37
CA ALA A 87 0.66 17.13 4.13
C ALA A 87 1.71 16.71 3.10
N GLN A 88 2.91 16.35 3.58
CA GLN A 88 4.00 15.80 2.78
C GLN A 88 3.56 14.48 2.12
N SER A 89 3.03 13.55 2.91
CA SER A 89 2.52 12.25 2.43
C SER A 89 1.42 12.41 1.39
N LYS A 90 0.44 13.29 1.61
CA LYS A 90 -0.60 13.60 0.62
C LYS A 90 -0.02 14.07 -0.72
N THR A 91 1.05 14.85 -0.65
CA THR A 91 1.74 15.36 -1.84
C THR A 91 2.49 14.25 -2.57
N LEU A 92 3.24 13.42 -1.83
CA LEU A 92 3.94 12.24 -2.36
C LEU A 92 2.96 11.30 -3.07
N TYR A 93 1.90 10.88 -2.39
CA TYR A 93 0.90 9.97 -2.93
C TYR A 93 0.21 10.51 -4.18
N SER A 94 -0.13 11.81 -4.21
CA SER A 94 -0.71 12.45 -5.40
C SER A 94 0.25 12.42 -6.61
N LYS A 95 1.57 12.55 -6.37
CA LYS A 95 2.57 12.49 -7.44
C LYS A 95 2.75 11.07 -7.94
N ILE A 96 2.85 10.08 -7.04
CA ILE A 96 2.92 8.66 -7.39
C ILE A 96 1.72 8.25 -8.24
N GLU A 97 0.50 8.61 -7.82
CA GLU A 97 -0.72 8.35 -8.59
C GLU A 97 -0.65 8.97 -10.00
N THR A 98 -0.23 10.23 -10.09
CA THR A 98 -0.09 10.92 -11.38
C THR A 98 0.88 10.20 -12.31
N ILE A 99 2.07 9.84 -11.81
CA ILE A 99 3.09 9.14 -12.60
C ILE A 99 2.59 7.76 -13.01
N SER A 100 1.91 7.05 -12.10
CA SER A 100 1.35 5.72 -12.35
C SER A 100 0.29 5.74 -13.46
N ILE A 101 -0.60 6.72 -13.44
CA ILE A 101 -1.62 6.90 -14.50
C ILE A 101 -0.96 7.22 -15.85
N ASP A 102 0.09 8.03 -15.87
CA ASP A 102 0.85 8.30 -17.10
C ASP A 102 1.61 7.05 -17.58
N TYR A 103 2.14 6.24 -16.66
CA TYR A 103 2.79 4.97 -16.95
C TYR A 103 1.81 4.01 -17.64
N PHE A 104 0.60 3.85 -17.09
CA PHE A 104 -0.45 3.01 -17.69
C PHE A 104 -0.79 3.46 -19.11
N LYS A 105 -0.91 4.77 -19.35
CA LYS A 105 -1.17 5.31 -20.69
C LYS A 105 0.00 5.06 -21.65
N CYS A 106 1.23 5.14 -21.15
CA CYS A 106 2.40 4.82 -21.95
C CYS A 106 2.40 3.35 -22.37
N VAL A 107 2.13 2.41 -21.44
CA VAL A 107 1.97 0.98 -21.76
C VAL A 107 0.88 0.78 -22.83
N ALA A 108 -0.29 1.40 -22.65
CA ALA A 108 -1.39 1.35 -23.62
C ALA A 108 -0.98 1.83 -25.03
N SER A 109 -0.10 2.84 -25.10
CA SER A 109 0.34 3.46 -26.35
C SER A 109 1.40 2.68 -27.13
N GLN A 110 2.07 1.71 -26.49
CA GLN A 110 3.16 0.94 -27.11
C GLN A 110 2.67 -0.12 -28.10
N GLY A 111 1.35 -0.37 -28.18
CA GLY A 111 0.78 -1.35 -29.11
C GLY A 111 1.09 -2.79 -28.74
N LEU A 112 1.39 -3.06 -27.46
CA LEU A 112 1.61 -4.40 -26.91
C LEU A 112 0.30 -5.19 -26.99
N SER A 113 0.29 -6.23 -27.83
CA SER A 113 -0.88 -7.07 -28.07
C SER A 113 -0.78 -8.45 -27.41
N GLU A 114 0.41 -8.86 -27.02
CA GLU A 114 0.64 -10.11 -26.29
C GLU A 114 0.42 -9.84 -24.79
N LYS A 115 -0.25 -10.77 -24.09
CA LYS A 115 -0.60 -10.64 -22.66
C LYS A 115 0.66 -10.39 -21.83
N ASP A 116 1.64 -11.26 -22.03
CA ASP A 116 2.92 -11.28 -21.31
C ASP A 116 3.65 -9.93 -21.46
N ASP A 117 3.66 -9.35 -22.66
CA ASP A 117 4.36 -8.08 -22.92
C ASP A 117 3.87 -6.89 -22.08
N TRP A 118 2.55 -6.72 -21.90
CA TRP A 118 2.02 -5.60 -21.11
C TRP A 118 1.90 -5.95 -19.63
N GLN A 119 1.71 -7.21 -19.29
CA GLN A 119 1.64 -7.68 -17.91
C GLN A 119 2.98 -7.45 -17.21
N ASP A 120 4.08 -7.87 -17.84
CA ASP A 120 5.44 -7.61 -17.33
C ASP A 120 5.66 -6.12 -17.02
N LYS A 121 5.11 -5.21 -17.84
CA LYS A 121 5.22 -3.76 -17.60
C LYS A 121 4.35 -3.28 -16.45
N MET A 122 3.15 -3.82 -16.30
CA MET A 122 2.32 -3.52 -15.15
C MET A 122 2.92 -4.06 -13.85
N ASP A 123 3.67 -5.16 -13.93
CA ASP A 123 4.32 -5.77 -12.77
C ASP A 123 5.63 -5.05 -12.41
N ASP A 124 6.43 -4.63 -13.40
CA ASP A 124 7.57 -3.70 -13.21
C ASP A 124 7.12 -2.46 -12.40
N TRP A 125 5.98 -1.85 -12.78
CA TRP A 125 5.39 -0.74 -12.03
C TRP A 125 4.90 -1.15 -10.64
N GLY A 126 4.24 -2.30 -10.54
CA GLY A 126 3.71 -2.82 -9.28
C GLY A 126 4.79 -3.02 -8.22
N TYR A 127 5.97 -3.50 -8.61
CA TYR A 127 7.13 -3.63 -7.71
C TYR A 127 7.60 -2.26 -7.21
N VAL A 128 7.90 -1.33 -8.11
CA VAL A 128 8.41 0.02 -7.76
C VAL A 128 7.43 0.79 -6.87
N TRP A 129 6.13 0.69 -7.17
CA TRP A 129 5.11 1.35 -6.37
C TRP A 129 4.97 0.76 -4.96
N LYS A 130 4.91 -0.57 -4.84
CA LYS A 130 4.78 -1.24 -3.53
C LYS A 130 6.01 -1.01 -2.65
N ASP A 131 7.20 -1.19 -3.22
CA ASP A 131 8.47 -0.96 -2.53
C ASP A 131 8.57 0.49 -2.04
N GLY A 132 8.25 1.46 -2.90
CA GLY A 132 8.26 2.87 -2.53
C GLY A 132 7.24 3.25 -1.44
N LEU A 133 6.06 2.61 -1.40
CA LEU A 133 5.09 2.83 -0.31
C LEU A 133 5.52 2.16 1.00
N GLU A 134 6.18 1.00 0.93
CA GLU A 134 6.74 0.32 2.10
C GLU A 134 7.89 1.12 2.70
N ASP A 135 8.82 1.62 1.87
CA ASP A 135 9.92 2.47 2.30
C ASP A 135 9.40 3.73 2.99
N TRP A 136 8.42 4.41 2.38
CA TRP A 136 7.81 5.59 2.99
C TRP A 136 7.10 5.26 4.31
N TYR A 137 6.42 4.10 4.40
CA TYR A 137 5.80 3.63 5.63
C TYR A 137 6.80 3.46 6.77
N GLN A 138 7.90 2.78 6.49
CA GLN A 138 8.96 2.57 7.45
C GLN A 138 9.54 3.90 7.94
N GLU A 139 9.76 4.85 7.03
CA GLU A 139 10.30 6.16 7.37
C GLU A 139 9.34 6.97 8.26
N TRP A 140 8.08 7.14 7.85
CA TRP A 140 7.17 8.00 8.62
C TRP A 140 6.80 7.37 9.97
N SER A 141 6.60 6.05 10.04
CA SER A 141 6.28 5.37 11.30
C SER A 141 7.47 5.38 12.26
N GLY A 142 8.69 5.24 11.73
CA GLY A 142 9.94 5.43 12.46
C GLY A 142 10.05 6.85 13.03
N ALA A 143 9.83 7.86 12.20
CA ALA A 143 9.87 9.26 12.61
C ALA A 143 8.89 9.59 13.75
N TYR A 144 7.67 9.04 13.69
CA TYR A 144 6.66 9.21 14.74
C TYR A 144 7.09 8.52 16.03
N THR A 145 7.67 7.33 15.93
CA THR A 145 8.19 6.57 17.07
C THR A 145 9.35 7.30 17.75
N ASP A 146 10.27 7.87 16.98
CA ASP A 146 11.41 8.59 17.53
C ASP A 146 11.00 9.91 18.16
N LEU A 147 10.03 10.62 17.55
CA LEU A 147 9.47 11.82 18.14
C LEU A 147 8.71 11.51 19.43
N TYR A 148 7.95 10.40 19.48
CA TYR A 148 7.30 9.89 20.68
C TYR A 148 8.29 9.73 21.83
N ARG A 149 9.35 8.95 21.60
CA ARG A 149 10.40 8.72 22.59
C ARG A 149 11.03 10.02 23.07
N ALA A 150 11.34 10.94 22.15
CA ALA A 150 12.00 12.19 22.49
C ALA A 150 11.15 13.06 23.44
N TRP A 151 9.84 13.22 23.17
CA TRP A 151 9.00 14.02 24.06
C TRP A 151 8.62 13.28 25.34
N ASP A 152 8.48 11.95 25.31
CA ASP A 152 8.18 11.12 26.47
C ASP A 152 9.33 11.16 27.49
N ASP A 153 10.56 10.90 27.05
CA ASP A 153 11.77 10.97 27.88
C ASP A 153 11.93 12.36 28.52
N ALA A 154 11.73 13.43 27.74
CA ALA A 154 11.82 14.80 28.23
C ALA A 154 10.69 15.19 29.20
N LEU A 155 9.51 14.58 29.06
CA LEU A 155 8.39 14.77 29.98
C LEU A 155 8.60 13.98 31.29
N GLU A 156 9.15 12.77 31.21
CA GLU A 156 9.51 11.95 32.38
C GLU A 156 10.53 12.69 33.27
N GLU A 157 11.55 13.36 32.69
CA GLU A 157 12.46 14.22 33.44
C GLU A 157 11.70 15.30 34.24
N GLY A 158 10.68 15.90 33.62
CA GLY A 158 9.82 16.89 34.26
C GLY A 158 9.08 16.32 35.47
N TYR A 159 8.61 15.08 35.39
CA TYR A 159 7.95 14.38 36.50
C TYR A 159 8.91 14.06 37.64
N GLU A 160 10.14 13.65 37.32
CA GLU A 160 11.15 13.38 38.34
C GLU A 160 11.60 14.66 39.08
N SER A 161 11.57 15.81 38.40
CA SER A 161 12.19 17.04 38.90
C SER A 161 11.20 18.08 39.44
N THR A 162 10.11 18.37 38.72
CA THR A 162 9.32 19.59 38.93
C THR A 162 7.81 19.42 38.91
N LEU A 163 7.27 18.45 38.16
CA LEU A 163 5.83 18.26 38.00
C LEU A 163 5.22 17.42 39.11
N SER A 164 3.97 17.73 39.47
CA SER A 164 3.13 16.78 40.20
C SER A 164 2.61 15.68 39.26
N TYR A 165 2.14 14.57 39.83
CA TYR A 165 1.50 13.50 39.06
C TYR A 165 0.35 14.02 38.19
N ASP A 166 -0.57 14.82 38.76
CA ASP A 166 -1.72 15.35 38.02
C ASP A 166 -1.32 16.27 36.85
N GLU A 167 -0.17 16.96 36.96
CA GLU A 167 0.36 17.80 35.88
C GLU A 167 1.04 16.96 34.78
N TYR A 168 1.81 15.95 35.18
CA TYR A 168 2.43 14.98 34.26
C TYR A 168 1.36 14.20 33.49
N ASP A 169 0.43 13.58 34.19
CA ASP A 169 -0.65 12.73 33.67
C ASP A 169 -1.45 13.48 32.59
N LYS A 170 -1.88 14.70 32.91
CA LYS A 170 -2.58 15.56 31.95
C LYS A 170 -1.75 15.93 30.72
N GLU A 171 -0.46 16.18 30.89
CA GLU A 171 0.41 16.57 29.79
C GLU A 171 0.73 15.37 28.89
N TYR A 172 1.01 14.21 29.49
CA TYR A 172 1.23 12.95 28.81
C TYR A 172 0.00 12.59 27.98
N ASP A 173 -1.20 12.58 28.58
CA ASP A 173 -2.46 12.26 27.89
C ASP A 173 -2.65 13.17 26.67
N GLY A 174 -2.42 14.48 26.82
CA GLY A 174 -2.58 15.43 25.72
C GLY A 174 -1.59 15.22 24.57
N MET A 175 -0.34 14.86 24.88
CA MET A 175 0.68 14.56 23.87
C MET A 175 0.45 13.20 23.19
N TYR A 176 0.06 12.20 23.98
CA TYR A 176 -0.29 10.87 23.51
C TYR A 176 -1.50 10.93 22.57
N ASP A 177 -2.60 11.57 22.98
CA ASP A 177 -3.80 11.76 22.15
C ASP A 177 -3.46 12.43 20.80
N ALA A 178 -2.54 13.40 20.81
CA ALA A 178 -2.10 14.08 19.60
C ALA A 178 -1.24 13.19 18.69
N HIS A 179 -0.38 12.36 19.28
CA HIS A 179 0.43 11.37 18.56
C HIS A 179 -0.45 10.28 17.95
N ASP A 180 -1.30 9.65 18.76
CA ASP A 180 -2.21 8.56 18.40
C ASP A 180 -3.10 8.98 17.23
N LYS A 181 -3.77 10.14 17.37
CA LYS A 181 -4.56 10.72 16.29
C LYS A 181 -3.74 10.95 15.01
N ALA A 182 -2.51 11.45 15.13
CA ALA A 182 -1.69 11.73 13.96
C ALA A 182 -1.22 10.45 13.27
N TYR A 183 -0.98 9.39 14.04
CA TYR A 183 -0.62 8.08 13.54
C TYR A 183 -1.78 7.45 12.77
N ASP A 184 -2.99 7.51 13.33
CA ASP A 184 -4.23 7.09 12.66
C ASP A 184 -4.45 7.86 11.35
N ASP A 185 -4.34 9.19 11.37
CA ASP A 185 -4.51 10.03 10.17
C ASP A 185 -3.50 9.65 9.05
N MET A 186 -2.29 9.21 9.41
CA MET A 186 -1.26 8.74 8.47
C MET A 186 -1.57 7.35 7.93
N TYR A 187 -1.97 6.43 8.80
CA TYR A 187 -2.34 5.06 8.43
C TYR A 187 -3.56 5.06 7.51
N ASP A 188 -4.63 5.78 7.87
CA ASP A 188 -5.84 5.94 7.06
C ASP A 188 -5.51 6.49 5.67
N LEU A 189 -4.60 7.46 5.59
CA LEU A 189 -4.17 8.04 4.31
C LEU A 189 -3.43 7.01 3.45
N GLN A 190 -2.53 6.24 4.04
CA GLN A 190 -1.75 5.22 3.34
C GLN A 190 -2.65 4.09 2.84
N ASP A 191 -3.49 3.52 3.72
CA ASP A 191 -4.42 2.45 3.37
C ASP A 191 -5.34 2.87 2.22
N LYS A 192 -5.95 4.05 2.34
CA LYS A 192 -6.78 4.62 1.29
C LYS A 192 -6.02 4.79 -0.02
N THR A 193 -4.78 5.26 0.02
CA THR A 193 -3.96 5.47 -1.18
C THR A 193 -3.59 4.15 -1.83
N TYR A 194 -3.24 3.15 -1.02
CA TYR A 194 -2.90 1.82 -1.51
C TYR A 194 -4.08 1.21 -2.25
N SER A 195 -5.24 1.18 -1.60
CA SER A 195 -6.50 0.67 -2.17
C SER A 195 -6.91 1.44 -3.44
N ASP A 196 -6.91 2.78 -3.38
CA ASP A 196 -7.30 3.63 -4.51
C ASP A 196 -6.42 3.41 -5.76
N LEU A 197 -5.13 3.13 -5.59
CA LEU A 197 -4.20 2.92 -6.71
C LEU A 197 -4.21 1.47 -7.19
N TYR A 198 -4.40 0.52 -6.27
CA TYR A 198 -4.63 -0.88 -6.59
C TYR A 198 -5.88 -1.05 -7.48
N ASP A 199 -7.00 -0.44 -7.11
CA ASP A 199 -8.25 -0.48 -7.88
C ASP A 199 -8.05 0.06 -9.31
N LYS A 200 -7.30 1.16 -9.45
CA LYS A 200 -6.96 1.74 -10.75
C LYS A 200 -6.11 0.79 -11.58
N ALA A 201 -5.06 0.23 -10.99
CA ALA A 201 -4.20 -0.72 -11.69
C ALA A 201 -4.98 -1.98 -12.10
N SER A 202 -5.84 -2.50 -11.23
CA SER A 202 -6.71 -3.65 -11.50
C SER A 202 -7.66 -3.38 -12.68
N ALA A 203 -8.36 -2.24 -12.66
CA ALA A 203 -9.23 -1.82 -13.77
C ALA A 203 -8.46 -1.70 -15.09
N VAL A 204 -7.23 -1.17 -15.06
CA VAL A 204 -6.36 -1.07 -16.23
C VAL A 204 -5.94 -2.44 -16.74
N ARG A 205 -5.49 -3.35 -15.86
CA ARG A 205 -5.13 -4.73 -16.23
C ARG A 205 -6.31 -5.46 -16.88
N SER A 206 -7.50 -5.38 -16.28
CA SER A 206 -8.74 -5.96 -16.83
C SER A 206 -9.08 -5.37 -18.20
N GLY A 207 -9.00 -4.05 -18.34
CA GLY A 207 -9.20 -3.40 -19.64
C GLY A 207 -8.20 -3.87 -20.70
N PHE A 208 -6.92 -3.95 -20.35
CA PHE A 208 -5.87 -4.41 -21.26
C PHE A 208 -6.07 -5.85 -21.71
N TYR A 209 -6.49 -6.73 -20.79
CA TYR A 209 -6.89 -8.10 -21.08
C TYR A 209 -8.04 -8.14 -22.09
N ASN A 210 -9.07 -7.32 -21.87
CA ASN A 210 -10.22 -7.16 -22.75
C ASN A 210 -9.96 -6.29 -24.00
N LYS A 211 -8.68 -6.05 -24.33
CA LYS A 211 -8.23 -5.23 -25.47
C LYS A 211 -8.74 -3.77 -25.45
N ASN A 212 -9.27 -3.31 -24.32
CA ASN A 212 -9.59 -1.91 -24.07
C ASN A 212 -8.34 -1.18 -23.56
N LYS A 213 -7.80 -0.28 -24.36
CA LYS A 213 -6.59 0.51 -24.03
C LYS A 213 -6.91 1.93 -23.56
N ASN A 214 -8.18 2.26 -23.31
CA ASN A 214 -8.61 3.59 -22.84
C ASN A 214 -8.50 3.69 -21.32
N VAL A 215 -7.29 3.99 -20.82
CA VAL A 215 -6.96 4.06 -19.39
C VAL A 215 -7.88 5.02 -18.62
N GLU A 216 -8.16 6.21 -19.17
CA GLU A 216 -9.02 7.19 -18.50
C GLU A 216 -10.46 6.71 -18.33
N GLU A 217 -10.98 5.98 -19.31
CA GLU A 217 -12.33 5.41 -19.24
C GLU A 217 -12.40 4.29 -18.21
N LEU A 218 -11.42 3.39 -18.21
CA LEU A 218 -11.32 2.29 -17.24
C LEU A 218 -11.30 2.82 -15.81
N ILE A 219 -10.44 3.80 -15.52
CA ILE A 219 -10.34 4.41 -14.19
C ILE A 219 -11.64 5.15 -13.80
N LYS A 220 -12.32 5.79 -14.76
CA LYS A 220 -13.56 6.51 -14.50
C LYS A 220 -14.73 5.56 -14.17
N ASN A 221 -14.66 4.32 -14.60
CA ASN A 221 -15.71 3.31 -14.46
C ASN A 221 -15.55 2.42 -13.23
N ILE A 222 -14.48 2.59 -12.46
CA ILE A 222 -14.31 1.93 -11.15
C ILE A 222 -15.56 2.14 -10.30
N GLY A 223 -16.14 1.04 -9.80
CA GLY A 223 -17.36 1.03 -8.99
C GLY A 223 -18.67 1.31 -9.75
N LYS A 224 -18.68 1.30 -11.10
CA LYS A 224 -19.88 1.51 -11.92
C LYS A 224 -20.36 0.28 -12.70
N GLU A 225 -19.64 -0.84 -12.62
CA GLU A 225 -19.96 -2.08 -13.36
C GLU A 225 -21.01 -2.98 -12.67
N GLU A 226 -22.06 -2.41 -12.04
CA GLU A 226 -23.22 -3.20 -11.58
C GLU A 226 -24.42 -3.19 -12.57
N GLU A 227 -24.41 -2.42 -13.67
CA GLU A 227 -25.61 -2.31 -14.54
C GLU A 227 -25.37 -2.15 -16.06
N GLU A 228 -24.41 -2.80 -16.77
CA GLU A 228 -24.49 -2.79 -18.25
C GLU A 228 -23.62 -3.79 -19.05
N ILE A 229 -23.52 -5.07 -18.66
CA ILE A 229 -22.91 -6.10 -19.55
C ILE A 229 -23.81 -7.34 -19.64
N VAL A 230 -25.05 -7.12 -20.07
CA VAL A 230 -25.90 -8.19 -20.63
C VAL A 230 -26.53 -7.59 -21.89
N GLU A 231 -26.07 -8.06 -23.06
CA GLU A 231 -26.60 -7.85 -24.44
C GLU A 231 -25.64 -7.15 -25.42
N GLU A 232 -24.72 -7.93 -26.03
CA GLU A 232 -24.55 -8.09 -27.50
C GLU A 232 -23.36 -9.05 -27.74
N GLU A 233 -23.62 -10.36 -27.74
CA GLU A 233 -23.68 -11.23 -28.94
C GLU A 233 -22.38 -11.33 -29.77
N ALA A 234 -21.66 -12.42 -29.50
CA ALA A 234 -21.24 -13.46 -30.44
C ALA A 234 -20.93 -13.06 -31.90
N GLU A 235 -19.64 -13.01 -32.24
CA GLU A 235 -19.16 -13.51 -33.53
C GLU A 235 -17.92 -14.41 -33.33
N GLU A 236 -18.06 -15.66 -33.80
CA GLU A 236 -17.08 -16.74 -33.82
C GLU A 236 -15.73 -16.33 -34.44
N VAL A 237 -14.63 -16.70 -33.77
CA VAL A 237 -13.36 -17.00 -34.44
C VAL A 237 -12.90 -18.39 -33.97
N GLU A 238 -13.05 -19.38 -34.82
CA GLU A 238 -12.43 -20.70 -34.63
C GLU A 238 -10.89 -20.56 -34.63
N VAL A 239 -10.26 -20.92 -33.51
CA VAL A 239 -8.86 -21.36 -33.47
C VAL A 239 -8.81 -22.74 -32.84
N ASP A 240 -8.33 -23.69 -33.63
CA ASP A 240 -8.10 -25.09 -33.29
C ASP A 240 -7.09 -25.21 -32.14
N GLN A 241 -7.59 -25.38 -30.92
CA GLN A 241 -6.85 -25.95 -29.80
C GLN A 241 -7.44 -27.32 -29.46
N THR A 242 -6.64 -28.34 -29.71
CA THR A 242 -6.99 -29.71 -29.38
C THR A 242 -6.84 -29.93 -27.87
N SER A 243 -7.98 -29.88 -27.19
CA SER A 243 -8.38 -30.53 -25.92
C SER A 243 -7.75 -30.10 -24.59
N MET A 244 -8.43 -29.21 -23.87
CA MET A 244 -9.22 -29.55 -22.66
C MET A 244 -10.48 -28.65 -22.65
N THR A 245 -11.60 -29.13 -23.20
CA THR A 245 -12.90 -28.44 -23.09
C THR A 245 -13.55 -28.81 -21.76
N GLY A 246 -14.05 -27.84 -21.00
CA GLY A 246 -14.67 -28.05 -19.69
C GLY A 246 -13.85 -27.45 -18.55
N LEU A 247 -14.54 -27.05 -17.49
CA LEU A 247 -13.95 -26.72 -16.19
C LEU A 247 -13.24 -27.96 -15.62
N ARG A 248 -11.89 -27.97 -15.60
CA ARG A 248 -11.13 -29.08 -15.02
C ARG A 248 -11.52 -29.28 -13.55
N PRO A 249 -11.81 -30.52 -13.11
CA PRO A 249 -12.22 -30.78 -11.73
C PRO A 249 -11.20 -30.31 -10.69
N GLU A 250 -9.92 -30.49 -10.98
CA GLU A 250 -8.78 -30.03 -10.17
C GLU A 250 -8.74 -28.49 -10.04
N PHE A 251 -8.93 -27.77 -11.14
CA PHE A 251 -9.04 -26.31 -11.12
C PHE A 251 -10.23 -25.84 -10.28
N LYS A 252 -11.40 -26.47 -10.48
CA LYS A 252 -12.59 -26.15 -9.70
C LYS A 252 -12.36 -26.41 -8.20
N GLU A 253 -11.75 -27.53 -7.85
CA GLU A 253 -11.48 -27.91 -6.46
C GLU A 253 -10.53 -26.91 -5.79
N ALA A 254 -9.49 -26.45 -6.50
CA ALA A 254 -8.59 -25.42 -6.00
C ALA A 254 -9.30 -24.08 -5.78
N MET A 255 -10.08 -23.62 -6.75
CA MET A 255 -10.85 -22.37 -6.63
C MET A 255 -11.93 -22.44 -5.54
N ASP A 256 -12.59 -23.59 -5.38
CA ASP A 256 -13.56 -23.82 -4.29
C ASP A 256 -12.89 -23.80 -2.91
N ALA A 257 -11.69 -24.38 -2.80
CA ALA A 257 -10.91 -24.37 -1.57
C ALA A 257 -10.45 -22.96 -1.19
N TYR A 258 -9.97 -22.20 -2.17
CA TYR A 258 -9.63 -20.79 -2.04
C TYR A 258 -10.82 -19.95 -1.54
N GLU A 259 -11.99 -20.09 -2.18
CA GLU A 259 -13.21 -19.39 -1.75
C GLU A 259 -13.63 -19.79 -0.32
N ALA A 260 -13.57 -21.09 0.00
CA ALA A 260 -13.95 -21.59 1.32
C ALA A 260 -13.04 -21.07 2.44
N PHE A 261 -11.74 -20.95 2.18
CA PHE A 261 -10.80 -20.34 3.11
C PHE A 261 -11.16 -18.88 3.41
N TYR A 262 -11.36 -18.06 2.37
CA TYR A 262 -11.73 -16.65 2.57
C TYR A 262 -13.09 -16.46 3.23
N GLN A 263 -14.05 -17.37 2.98
CA GLN A 263 -15.31 -17.39 3.72
C GLN A 263 -15.08 -17.66 5.21
N GLU A 264 -14.23 -18.64 5.58
CA GLU A 264 -13.91 -18.90 6.99
C GLU A 264 -13.13 -17.75 7.64
N TYR A 265 -12.20 -17.14 6.91
CA TYR A 265 -11.44 -15.98 7.34
C TYR A 265 -12.36 -14.77 7.62
N CYS A 266 -13.26 -14.44 6.69
CA CYS A 266 -14.22 -13.36 6.86
C CYS A 266 -15.22 -13.66 7.98
N ASP A 267 -15.71 -14.89 8.10
CA ASP A 267 -16.59 -15.28 9.21
C ASP A 267 -15.89 -15.21 10.57
N PHE A 268 -14.58 -15.50 10.62
CA PHE A 268 -13.78 -15.27 11.81
C PHE A 268 -13.70 -13.78 12.15
N LEU A 269 -13.38 -12.91 11.18
CA LEU A 269 -13.31 -11.46 11.38
C LEU A 269 -14.65 -10.86 11.85
N LYS A 270 -15.79 -11.29 11.29
CA LYS A 270 -17.13 -10.82 11.73
C LYS A 270 -17.43 -11.15 13.20
N ASN A 271 -16.82 -12.21 13.73
CA ASN A 271 -17.03 -12.68 15.09
C ASN A 271 -15.82 -12.42 16.00
N PHE A 272 -14.82 -11.70 15.50
CA PHE A 272 -13.63 -11.33 16.25
C PHE A 272 -13.99 -10.24 17.28
N ASP A 273 -13.70 -10.52 18.55
CA ASP A 273 -13.90 -9.59 19.67
C ASP A 273 -12.54 -9.39 20.35
N GLU A 274 -11.94 -8.23 20.12
CA GLU A 274 -10.59 -7.90 20.60
C GLU A 274 -10.50 -7.84 22.14
N ASP A 275 -11.62 -7.57 22.81
CA ASP A 275 -11.75 -7.53 24.28
C ASP A 275 -11.91 -8.92 24.91
N SER A 276 -12.01 -9.97 24.08
CA SER A 276 -12.18 -11.34 24.52
C SER A 276 -10.89 -11.91 25.14
N ALA A 277 -10.96 -12.34 26.41
CA ALA A 277 -9.89 -13.10 27.06
C ALA A 277 -9.78 -14.57 26.57
N ASP A 278 -10.45 -14.93 25.47
CA ASP A 278 -10.46 -16.27 24.93
C ASP A 278 -9.23 -16.53 24.05
N LEU A 279 -8.24 -17.21 24.63
CA LEU A 279 -7.00 -17.62 23.96
C LEU A 279 -7.23 -18.54 22.74
N THR A 280 -8.44 -19.08 22.55
CA THR A 280 -8.79 -19.83 21.34
C THR A 280 -8.90 -18.94 20.10
N ILE A 281 -9.23 -17.66 20.27
CA ILE A 281 -9.29 -16.67 19.18
C ILE A 281 -7.87 -16.40 18.64
N LEU A 282 -6.89 -16.20 19.52
CA LEU A 282 -5.48 -16.04 19.13
C LEU A 282 -4.95 -17.29 18.43
N THR A 283 -5.30 -18.48 18.92
CA THR A 283 -4.89 -19.74 18.27
C THR A 283 -5.49 -19.85 16.87
N LYS A 284 -6.78 -19.50 16.71
CA LYS A 284 -7.46 -19.55 15.42
C LYS A 284 -6.94 -18.49 14.45
N TYR A 285 -6.56 -17.31 14.94
CA TYR A 285 -5.90 -16.27 14.15
C TYR A 285 -4.55 -16.73 13.57
N TYR A 286 -3.68 -17.33 14.40
CA TYR A 286 -2.41 -17.89 13.90
C TYR A 286 -2.62 -19.05 12.92
N GLN A 287 -3.64 -19.88 13.12
CA GLN A 287 -3.99 -20.93 12.16
C GLN A 287 -4.44 -20.35 10.81
N LEU A 288 -5.25 -19.29 10.82
CA LEU A 288 -5.68 -18.61 9.59
C LEU A 288 -4.52 -17.91 8.86
N ILE A 289 -3.50 -17.42 9.58
CA ILE A 289 -2.27 -16.90 8.96
C ILE A 289 -1.46 -18.03 8.32
N ASP A 290 -1.26 -19.15 9.01
CA ASP A 290 -0.54 -20.30 8.44
C ASP A 290 -1.28 -20.86 7.21
N GLU A 291 -2.62 -20.89 7.23
CA GLU A 291 -3.46 -21.34 6.11
C GLU A 291 -3.51 -20.31 4.95
N LEU A 292 -3.29 -19.01 5.23
CA LEU A 292 -3.18 -17.96 4.21
C LEU A 292 -1.98 -18.21 3.29
N GLU A 293 -0.80 -18.51 3.88
CA GLU A 293 0.43 -18.81 3.13
C GLU A 293 0.24 -20.06 2.25
N GLU A 294 -0.42 -21.11 2.78
CA GLU A 294 -0.73 -22.31 2.01
C GLU A 294 -1.71 -22.04 0.84
N MET A 295 -2.68 -21.12 1.01
CA MET A 295 -3.61 -20.75 -0.06
C MET A 295 -2.98 -19.87 -1.12
N ASP A 296 -2.14 -18.91 -0.74
CA ASP A 296 -1.38 -18.09 -1.69
C ASP A 296 -0.47 -18.97 -2.56
N GLU A 297 0.28 -19.90 -1.95
CA GLU A 297 1.10 -20.87 -2.70
C GLU A 297 0.24 -21.75 -3.63
N SER A 298 -0.91 -22.23 -3.15
CA SER A 298 -1.82 -23.06 -3.95
C SER A 298 -2.47 -22.29 -5.10
N PHE A 299 -2.58 -20.96 -4.98
CA PHE A 299 -3.17 -20.09 -5.99
C PHE A 299 -2.15 -19.70 -7.07
N GLU A 300 -0.90 -19.43 -6.67
CA GLU A 300 0.23 -19.20 -7.58
C GLU A 300 0.42 -20.36 -8.58
N GLU A 301 0.17 -21.61 -8.15
CA GLU A 301 0.23 -22.79 -9.04
C GLU A 301 -0.71 -22.71 -10.25
N TRP A 302 -1.78 -21.91 -10.17
CA TRP A 302 -2.76 -21.74 -11.26
C TRP A 302 -2.59 -20.43 -12.05
N GLU A 303 -1.78 -19.50 -11.57
CA GLU A 303 -1.49 -18.24 -12.30
C GLU A 303 -0.68 -18.49 -13.59
N ASP A 304 0.15 -19.54 -13.58
CA ASP A 304 1.01 -19.96 -14.69
C ASP A 304 0.36 -20.97 -15.66
N GLU A 305 -0.89 -21.38 -15.43
CA GLU A 305 -1.58 -22.33 -16.31
C GLU A 305 -2.35 -21.65 -17.45
N ASP A 306 -2.33 -22.28 -18.64
CA ASP A 306 -3.19 -21.92 -19.77
C ASP A 306 -4.66 -22.29 -19.44
N LEU A 307 -5.34 -21.43 -18.69
CA LEU A 307 -6.77 -21.57 -18.39
C LEU A 307 -7.60 -21.50 -19.68
N ASN A 308 -8.57 -22.41 -19.82
CA ASN A 308 -9.57 -22.29 -20.86
C ASN A 308 -10.64 -21.24 -20.48
N ASP A 309 -11.50 -20.87 -21.44
CA ASP A 309 -12.52 -19.84 -21.25
C ASP A 309 -13.47 -20.12 -20.06
N GLU A 310 -13.77 -21.39 -19.79
CA GLU A 310 -14.69 -21.80 -18.72
C GLU A 310 -14.02 -21.76 -17.34
N GLU A 311 -12.73 -22.07 -17.27
CA GLU A 311 -11.89 -21.96 -16.07
C GLU A 311 -11.62 -20.51 -15.69
N LEU A 312 -11.29 -19.69 -16.68
CA LEU A 312 -11.08 -18.26 -16.47
C LEU A 312 -12.36 -17.57 -15.98
N GLN A 313 -13.52 -17.91 -16.53
CA GLN A 313 -14.78 -17.36 -16.03
C GLN A 313 -15.00 -17.78 -14.57
N TYR A 314 -14.73 -19.05 -14.24
CA TYR A 314 -14.87 -19.56 -12.88
C TYR A 314 -13.92 -18.86 -11.89
N TYR A 315 -12.68 -18.61 -12.32
CA TYR A 315 -11.68 -17.84 -11.59
C TYR A 315 -12.16 -16.43 -11.24
N LEU A 316 -12.66 -15.70 -12.24
CA LEU A 316 -13.15 -14.33 -12.07
C LEU A 316 -14.36 -14.29 -11.14
N ASP A 317 -15.27 -15.25 -11.29
CA ASP A 317 -16.46 -15.37 -10.44
C ASP A 317 -16.09 -15.61 -8.96
N VAL A 318 -15.12 -16.50 -8.72
CA VAL A 318 -14.61 -16.81 -7.37
C VAL A 318 -13.91 -15.60 -6.77
N ASN A 319 -13.02 -14.94 -7.51
CA ASN A 319 -12.33 -13.73 -7.05
C ASN A 319 -13.31 -12.60 -6.72
N SER A 320 -14.33 -12.40 -7.55
CA SER A 320 -15.37 -11.40 -7.29
C SER A 320 -16.12 -11.68 -5.97
N ARG A 321 -16.48 -12.94 -5.71
CA ARG A 321 -17.13 -13.32 -4.45
C ARG A 321 -16.21 -13.13 -3.24
N VAL A 322 -14.94 -13.52 -3.34
CA VAL A 322 -13.96 -13.33 -2.27
C VAL A 322 -13.74 -11.85 -1.95
N LEU A 323 -13.57 -10.99 -2.97
CA LEU A 323 -13.47 -9.55 -2.78
C LEU A 323 -14.71 -8.96 -2.08
N GLN A 324 -15.90 -9.46 -2.44
CA GLN A 324 -17.14 -9.05 -1.78
C GLN A 324 -17.21 -9.50 -0.32
N MET A 325 -16.72 -10.71 0.01
CA MET A 325 -16.65 -11.19 1.40
C MET A 325 -15.72 -10.33 2.25
N LEU A 326 -14.55 -9.95 1.70
CA LEU A 326 -13.56 -9.11 2.37
C LEU A 326 -14.09 -7.69 2.61
N ALA A 327 -14.73 -7.09 1.60
CA ALA A 327 -15.34 -5.77 1.73
C ALA A 327 -16.49 -5.73 2.78
N ASP A 328 -17.12 -6.86 3.09
CA ASP A 328 -18.19 -6.98 4.09
C ASP A 328 -17.67 -7.05 5.54
N VAL A 329 -16.35 -7.22 5.75
CA VAL A 329 -15.71 -7.38 7.07
C VAL A 329 -14.68 -6.32 7.43
N MET A 330 -14.26 -5.53 6.44
CA MET A 330 -13.53 -4.29 6.61
C MET A 330 -14.52 -3.13 6.78
#